data_AF-A0A2K1IJ27-F1
#
_entry.id   AF-A0A2K1IJ27-F1
#
_cell.length_a   1.000
_cell.length_b   1.000
_cell.length_c   1.000
_cell.angle_alpha   90.00
_cell.angle_beta   90.00
_cell.angle_gamma   90.00
#
_symmetry.space_group_name_H-M   'P 1'
#
loop_
_entity.id
_entity.type
_entity.pdbx_description
1 polymer ?
#
loop_
_entity_poly.entity_id
_entity_poly.type
_entity_poly.pdbx_seq_one_letter_code
_entity_poly.pdbx_strand_id
1 'polypeptide(L)'
;MSQKFKQLLNNLWIKMELIAPFKSHQNRVSKQKNYIFMEKTAAVLIVAQLNKVSSTKANNEVIPQKKLYGNKSCLDAIQIFGCTNYVHNKTYQTKIKSKAMVCKFVGYNKTSKIDRCFDPIKIKVILSQDIQFDKKNVWSNISSQIDKN
;
A
#
# COMPACT_ATOMS: atom_id res chain seq x y z
N MET A 1 30.37 -27.44 -16.30
CA MET A 1 29.55 -26.97 -17.44
C MET A 1 29.60 -28.04 -18.52
N SER A 2 28.45 -28.51 -19.02
CA SER A 2 28.39 -29.72 -19.87
C SER A 2 28.94 -29.47 -21.29
N GLN A 3 29.72 -30.42 -21.81
CA GLN A 3 30.30 -30.36 -23.16
C GLN A 3 29.22 -30.26 -24.25
N LYS A 4 28.11 -31.00 -24.08
CA LYS A 4 26.94 -30.98 -24.98
C LYS A 4 26.34 -29.59 -25.12
N PHE A 5 26.27 -28.85 -24.01
CA PHE A 5 25.67 -27.51 -24.01
C PHE A 5 26.54 -26.49 -24.77
N LYS A 6 27.87 -26.60 -24.66
CA LYS A 6 28.80 -25.76 -25.44
C LYS A 6 28.68 -26.02 -26.94
N GLN A 7 28.56 -27.28 -27.36
CA GLN A 7 28.35 -27.63 -28.76
C GLN A 7 27.06 -27.02 -29.32
N LEU A 8 25.97 -27.06 -28.54
CA LEU A 8 24.68 -26.50 -28.94
C LEU A 8 24.76 -24.97 -29.15
N LEU A 9 25.40 -24.25 -28.22
CA LEU A 9 25.59 -22.81 -28.33
C LEU A 9 26.45 -22.42 -29.54
N ASN A 10 27.51 -23.19 -29.81
CA ASN A 10 28.35 -22.97 -31.00
C ASN A 10 27.57 -23.21 -32.29
N ASN A 11 26.75 -24.26 -32.36
CA ASN A 11 25.92 -24.55 -33.52
C ASN A 11 24.86 -23.46 -33.79
N LEU A 12 24.37 -22.80 -32.73
CA LEU A 12 23.44 -21.68 -32.80
C LEU A 12 24.13 -20.32 -32.95
N TRP A 13 25.46 -20.28 -33.04
CA TRP A 13 26.23 -19.04 -33.13
C TRP A 13 26.01 -18.08 -31.96
N ILE A 14 25.69 -18.62 -30.77
CA ILE A 14 25.46 -17.84 -29.56
C ILE A 14 26.75 -17.78 -28.75
N LYS A 15 27.28 -16.57 -28.58
CA LYS A 15 28.42 -16.33 -27.68
C LYS A 15 27.94 -16.38 -26.23
N MET A 16 28.47 -17.32 -25.47
CA MET A 16 28.20 -17.43 -24.04
C MET A 16 29.36 -16.85 -23.23
N GLU A 17 29.06 -15.86 -22.39
CA GLU A 17 30.03 -15.23 -21.50
C GLU A 17 29.80 -15.71 -20.07
N LEU A 18 30.86 -16.22 -19.45
CA LEU A 18 30.83 -16.69 -18.07
C LEU A 18 31.22 -15.57 -17.12
N ILE A 19 30.53 -15.50 -16.00
CA ILE A 19 30.85 -14.58 -14.91
C ILE A 19 32.16 -15.02 -14.26
N ALA A 20 33.05 -14.07 -13.96
CA ALA A 20 34.28 -14.37 -13.24
C ALA A 20 33.97 -14.93 -11.84
N PRO A 21 34.75 -15.91 -11.36
CA PRO A 21 34.54 -16.49 -10.04
C PRO A 21 34.52 -15.39 -8.98
N PHE A 22 33.59 -15.51 -8.02
CA PHE A 22 33.36 -14.55 -6.94
C PHE A 22 32.89 -13.13 -7.36
N LYS A 23 32.73 -12.82 -8.66
CA LYS A 23 32.17 -11.53 -9.13
C LYS A 23 30.65 -11.55 -9.22
N SER A 24 30.04 -11.66 -8.05
CA SER A 24 28.60 -11.84 -7.87
C SER A 24 27.72 -10.69 -8.44
N HIS A 25 28.30 -9.49 -8.63
CA HIS A 25 27.63 -8.31 -9.17
C HIS A 25 27.31 -8.42 -10.67
N GLN A 26 28.08 -9.17 -11.47
CA GLN A 26 27.83 -9.31 -12.91
C GLN A 26 26.51 -10.03 -13.22
N ASN A 27 25.95 -10.77 -12.26
CA ASN A 27 24.66 -11.45 -12.38
C ASN A 27 23.51 -10.73 -11.66
N ARG A 28 23.64 -9.43 -11.39
CA ARG A 28 22.70 -8.67 -10.55
C ARG A 28 21.26 -8.75 -11.04
N VAL A 29 21.04 -8.56 -12.34
CA VAL A 29 19.68 -8.56 -12.94
C VAL A 29 19.02 -9.92 -12.79
N SER A 30 19.70 -11.01 -13.13
CA SER A 30 19.14 -12.36 -13.01
C SER A 30 18.88 -12.73 -11.55
N LYS A 31 19.76 -12.35 -10.62
CA LYS A 31 19.54 -12.55 -9.18
C LYS A 31 18.29 -11.83 -8.69
N GLN A 32 18.09 -10.59 -9.10
CA GLN A 32 16.92 -9.81 -8.74
C GLN A 32 15.64 -10.43 -9.31
N LYS A 33 15.66 -10.86 -10.58
CA LYS A 33 14.53 -11.57 -11.19
C LYS A 33 14.20 -12.87 -10.48
N ASN A 34 15.23 -13.64 -10.09
CA ASN A 34 15.04 -14.88 -9.33
C ASN A 34 14.41 -14.63 -7.96
N TYR A 35 14.84 -13.58 -7.25
CA TYR A 35 14.24 -13.18 -5.98
C TYR A 35 12.74 -12.84 -6.16
N ILE A 36 12.42 -12.00 -7.15
CA ILE A 36 11.04 -11.61 -7.46
C ILE A 36 10.19 -12.82 -7.85
N PHE A 37 10.75 -13.76 -8.62
CA PHE A 37 10.06 -14.98 -8.99
C PHE A 37 9.69 -15.80 -7.75
N MET A 38 10.63 -15.99 -6.82
CA MET A 38 10.39 -16.72 -5.58
C MET A 38 9.35 -16.02 -4.67
N GLU A 39 9.38 -14.70 -4.59
CA GLU A 39 8.41 -13.93 -3.81
C GLU A 39 6.99 -14.07 -4.40
N LYS A 40 6.87 -13.98 -5.72
CA LYS A 40 5.60 -14.17 -6.42
C LYS A 40 5.05 -15.58 -6.30
N THR A 41 5.90 -16.61 -6.43
CA THR A 41 5.46 -18.00 -6.28
C THR A 41 4.99 -18.28 -4.85
N ALA A 42 5.67 -17.74 -3.83
CA ALA A 42 5.22 -17.85 -2.44
C ALA A 42 3.83 -17.21 -2.24
N ALA A 43 3.59 -16.02 -2.79
CA ALA A 43 2.29 -15.36 -2.72
C ALA A 43 1.17 -16.19 -3.39
N VAL A 44 1.43 -16.72 -4.58
CA VAL A 44 0.48 -17.60 -5.29
C VAL A 44 0.18 -18.86 -4.50
N LEU A 45 1.19 -19.47 -3.88
CA LEU A 45 1.05 -20.70 -3.10
C LEU A 45 0.23 -20.46 -1.83
N ILE A 46 0.45 -19.34 -1.13
CA ILE A 46 -0.38 -18.91 0.00
C ILE A 46 -1.84 -18.76 -0.42
N VAL A 47 -2.11 -18.05 -1.53
CA VAL A 47 -3.49 -17.87 -2.05
C VAL A 47 -4.12 -19.21 -2.43
N ALA A 48 -3.39 -20.09 -3.11
CA ALA A 48 -3.89 -21.42 -3.46
C ALA A 48 -4.22 -22.26 -2.22
N GLN A 49 -3.43 -22.14 -1.15
CA GLN A 49 -3.65 -22.85 0.10
C GLN A 49 -4.85 -22.29 0.87
N LEU A 50 -5.03 -20.97 0.89
CA LEU A 50 -6.23 -20.32 1.43
C LEU A 50 -7.50 -20.72 0.67
N ASN A 51 -7.42 -20.80 -0.66
CA ASN A 51 -8.54 -21.20 -1.51
C ASN A 51 -8.93 -22.67 -1.30
N LYS A 52 -7.96 -23.56 -1.02
CA LYS A 52 -8.25 -24.96 -0.64
C LYS A 52 -8.97 -25.07 0.70
N VAL A 53 -8.61 -24.25 1.69
CA VAL A 53 -9.29 -24.21 3.01
C VAL A 53 -10.72 -23.66 2.87
N SER A 54 -10.93 -22.70 1.95
CA SER A 54 -12.24 -22.08 1.74
C SER A 54 -13.19 -22.89 0.85
N SER A 55 -12.71 -23.92 0.15
CA SER A 55 -13.52 -24.84 -0.67
C SER A 55 -14.09 -26.01 0.15
N THR A 56 -14.50 -25.77 1.39
CA THR A 56 -15.38 -26.67 2.14
C THR A 56 -16.83 -26.23 1.92
N LYS A 57 -17.38 -26.73 0.81
CA LYS A 57 -18.80 -26.74 0.41
C LYS A 57 -19.52 -25.38 0.44
N ALA A 58 -19.97 -25.00 -0.75
CA ALA A 58 -21.11 -24.12 -0.97
C ALA A 58 -22.18 -24.35 0.12
N ASN A 59 -22.35 -23.34 0.97
CA ASN A 59 -23.61 -22.99 1.63
C ASN A 59 -23.42 -21.59 2.23
N ASN A 60 -24.04 -20.63 1.55
CA ASN A 60 -24.52 -19.35 2.04
C ASN A 60 -23.46 -18.29 2.41
N GLU A 61 -23.26 -17.36 1.46
CA GLU A 61 -23.13 -15.90 1.64
C GLU A 61 -22.08 -15.31 2.60
N VAL A 62 -21.23 -16.12 3.24
CA VAL A 62 -20.27 -15.59 4.22
C VAL A 62 -18.87 -15.53 3.62
N ILE A 63 -18.40 -14.29 3.42
CA ILE A 63 -17.02 -13.95 3.02
C ILE A 63 -16.02 -14.72 3.91
N PRO A 64 -15.01 -15.42 3.35
CA PRO A 64 -14.11 -16.31 4.09
C PRO A 64 -13.46 -15.66 5.31
N GLN A 65 -13.14 -14.38 5.22
CA GLN A 65 -12.57 -13.58 6.31
C GLN A 65 -13.48 -13.54 7.55
N LYS A 66 -14.80 -13.47 7.36
CA LYS A 66 -15.78 -13.42 8.46
C LYS A 66 -15.93 -14.77 9.15
N LYS A 67 -15.77 -15.87 8.39
CA LYS A 67 -15.83 -17.25 8.93
C LYS A 67 -14.55 -17.63 9.69
N LEU A 68 -13.39 -17.12 9.25
CA LEU A 68 -12.10 -17.40 9.89
C LEU A 68 -11.84 -16.56 11.15
N TYR A 69 -12.24 -15.29 11.16
CA TYR A 69 -11.90 -14.38 12.26
C TYR A 69 -13.07 -14.06 13.21
N GLY A 70 -14.27 -14.60 12.95
CA GLY A 70 -15.47 -14.52 13.81
C GLY A 70 -16.03 -13.10 14.04
N ASN A 71 -15.25 -12.06 13.78
CA ASN A 71 -15.58 -10.68 14.01
C ASN A 71 -16.07 -10.01 12.73
N LYS A 72 -17.15 -9.24 12.86
CA LYS A 72 -17.51 -8.22 11.87
C LYS A 72 -16.27 -7.34 11.67
N SER A 73 -15.74 -7.26 10.46
CA SER A 73 -14.67 -6.32 10.13
C SER A 73 -15.18 -4.93 10.49
N CYS A 74 -14.63 -4.36 11.56
CA CYS A 74 -15.01 -3.04 12.03
C CYS A 74 -14.42 -2.01 11.05
N LEU A 75 -15.07 -1.85 9.89
CA LEU A 75 -14.74 -0.85 8.88
C LEU A 75 -14.87 0.57 9.46
N ASP A 76 -15.47 0.73 10.63
CA ASP A 76 -15.51 1.97 11.40
C ASP A 76 -14.11 2.46 11.82
N ALA A 77 -13.14 1.56 11.97
CA ALA A 77 -11.75 1.93 12.25
C ALA A 77 -11.01 2.48 11.02
N ILE A 78 -11.54 2.25 9.82
CA ILE A 78 -10.94 2.73 8.57
C ILE A 78 -11.46 4.14 8.29
N GLN A 79 -10.52 5.07 8.12
CA GLN A 79 -10.79 6.43 7.68
C GLN A 79 -10.78 6.52 6.16
N ILE A 80 -11.70 7.32 5.62
CA ILE A 80 -11.88 7.52 4.18
C ILE A 80 -10.88 8.59 3.70
N PHE A 81 -10.12 8.30 2.65
CA PHE A 81 -9.24 9.29 2.03
C PHE A 81 -10.02 10.53 1.58
N GLY A 82 -9.51 11.73 1.88
CA GLY A 82 -10.15 12.99 1.52
C GLY A 82 -11.34 13.39 2.40
N CYS A 83 -11.67 12.63 3.46
CA CYS A 83 -12.67 13.08 4.43
C CYS A 83 -12.23 14.37 5.13
N THR A 84 -13.20 15.19 5.51
CA THR A 84 -12.95 16.39 6.30
C THR A 84 -12.62 15.98 7.72
N ASN A 85 -11.52 16.51 8.26
CA ASN A 85 -11.11 16.24 9.62
C ASN A 85 -10.69 17.51 10.36
N TYR A 86 -10.85 17.49 11.67
CA TYR A 86 -10.55 18.62 12.54
C TYR A 86 -9.33 18.26 13.39
N VAL A 87 -8.23 18.97 13.13
CA VAL A 87 -6.95 18.76 13.80
C VAL A 87 -6.81 19.76 14.93
N HIS A 88 -6.38 19.32 16.10
CA HIS A 88 -6.10 20.24 17.20
C HIS A 88 -4.86 21.11 16.91
N ASN A 89 -5.05 22.43 16.88
CA ASN A 89 -3.99 23.41 16.65
C ASN A 89 -3.33 23.80 17.98
N LYS A 90 -2.10 23.30 18.21
CA LYS A 90 -1.32 23.55 19.43
C LYS A 90 -0.59 24.91 19.43
N THR A 91 -0.58 25.62 18.30
CA THR A 91 0.27 26.80 18.08
C THR A 91 -0.36 28.10 18.59
N TYR A 92 -1.69 28.26 18.53
CA TYR A 92 -2.36 29.50 18.94
C TYR A 92 -3.14 29.30 20.25
N GLN A 93 -2.48 29.54 21.38
CA GLN A 93 -3.05 29.35 22.72
C GLN A 93 -3.69 30.62 23.32
N THR A 94 -4.12 31.58 22.50
CA THR A 94 -4.86 32.75 23.01
C THR A 94 -6.32 32.39 23.26
N LYS A 95 -6.88 32.76 24.43
CA LYS A 95 -8.20 32.35 24.96
C LYS A 95 -9.41 32.42 24.00
N ILE A 96 -9.35 33.19 22.92
CA ILE A 96 -10.50 33.50 22.04
C ILE A 96 -10.41 32.83 20.64
N LYS A 97 -9.27 32.23 20.25
CA LYS A 97 -9.13 31.66 18.90
C LYS A 97 -9.57 30.20 18.82
N SER A 98 -10.07 29.79 17.65
CA SER A 98 -10.47 28.40 17.40
C SER A 98 -9.27 27.46 17.57
N LYS A 99 -9.45 26.45 18.43
CA LYS A 99 -8.44 25.43 18.72
C LYS A 99 -8.40 24.28 17.72
N ALA A 100 -9.37 24.24 16.81
CA ALA A 100 -9.49 23.23 15.77
C ALA A 100 -9.19 23.84 14.41
N MET A 101 -8.53 23.05 13.58
CA MET A 101 -8.12 23.40 12.23
C MET A 101 -8.73 22.41 11.25
N VAL A 102 -9.42 22.91 10.23
CA VAL A 102 -10.06 22.08 9.22
C VAL A 102 -8.99 21.60 8.23
N CYS A 103 -8.86 20.29 8.09
CA CYS A 103 -7.93 19.64 7.19
C CYS A 103 -8.64 18.52 6.41
N LYS A 104 -7.91 17.88 5.51
CA LYS A 104 -8.33 16.72 4.74
C LYS A 104 -7.47 15.52 5.07
N PHE A 105 -8.07 14.36 5.32
CA PHE A 105 -7.29 13.15 5.59
C PHE A 105 -6.57 12.64 4.34
N VAL A 106 -5.25 12.43 4.43
CA VAL A 106 -4.41 11.93 3.32
C VAL A 106 -3.97 10.48 3.56
N GLY A 107 -3.85 10.06 4.81
CA GLY A 107 -3.49 8.68 5.12
C GLY A 107 -2.78 8.52 6.45
N TYR A 108 -2.39 7.29 6.74
CA TYR A 108 -1.71 6.95 7.99
C TYR A 108 -0.20 7.17 7.87
N ASN A 109 0.46 7.45 9.00
CA ASN A 109 1.92 7.39 9.04
C ASN A 109 2.41 5.92 9.03
N LYS A 110 3.57 5.68 8.41
CA LYS A 110 4.13 4.32 8.24
C LYS A 110 4.68 3.75 9.55
N THR A 111 5.11 4.62 10.46
CA THR A 111 5.94 4.22 11.62
C THR A 111 5.25 4.46 12.96
N SER A 112 4.26 5.36 13.02
CA SER A 112 3.59 5.74 14.26
C SER A 112 2.09 5.87 14.08
N LYS A 113 1.34 5.78 15.19
CA LYS A 113 -0.12 6.00 15.24
C LYS A 113 -0.46 7.49 15.12
N ILE A 114 0.01 8.11 14.05
CA ILE A 114 -0.18 9.51 13.72
C ILE A 114 -0.75 9.55 12.31
N ASP A 115 -1.76 10.37 12.11
CA ASP A 115 -2.42 10.52 10.83
C ASP A 115 -1.89 11.74 10.08
N ARG A 116 -1.94 11.66 8.75
CA ARG A 116 -1.53 12.71 7.82
C ARG A 116 -2.76 13.48 7.36
N CYS A 117 -2.76 14.78 7.63
CA CYS A 117 -3.85 15.67 7.28
C CYS A 117 -3.30 16.80 6.41
N PHE A 118 -3.93 17.08 5.28
CA PHE A 118 -3.60 18.19 4.41
C PHE A 118 -4.40 19.42 4.78
N ASP A 119 -3.70 20.52 5.03
CA ASP A 119 -4.30 21.84 5.14
C ASP A 119 -4.38 22.49 3.75
N PRO A 120 -5.59 22.74 3.20
CA PRO A 120 -5.75 23.41 1.92
C PRO A 120 -5.35 24.89 1.96
N ILE A 121 -5.37 25.54 3.13
CA ILE A 121 -5.07 26.98 3.26
C ILE A 121 -3.57 27.21 3.21
N LYS A 122 -2.79 26.46 4.01
CA LYS A 122 -1.32 26.60 4.04
C LYS A 122 -0.61 25.69 3.03
N ILE A 123 -1.35 24.85 2.30
CA ILE A 123 -0.83 23.87 1.34
C ILE A 123 0.27 23.02 1.99
N LYS A 124 -0.03 22.47 3.17
CA LYS A 124 0.94 21.70 3.98
C LYS A 124 0.30 20.44 4.55
N VAL A 125 1.10 19.38 4.60
CA VAL A 125 0.73 18.14 5.30
C VAL A 125 1.16 18.25 6.77
N ILE A 126 0.19 18.10 7.66
CA ILE A 126 0.32 18.13 9.11
C ILE A 126 0.19 16.71 9.62
N LEU A 127 1.07 16.35 10.56
CA LEU A 127 1.03 15.08 11.28
C LEU A 127 0.37 15.33 12.64
N SER A 128 -0.74 14.65 12.94
CA SER A 128 -1.40 14.76 14.24
C SER A 128 -1.99 13.43 14.68
N GLN A 129 -2.05 13.24 16.00
CA GLN A 129 -2.74 12.11 16.63
C GLN A 129 -4.15 12.50 17.10
N ASP A 130 -4.33 13.76 17.48
CA ASP A 130 -5.59 14.30 18.00
C ASP A 130 -6.42 14.85 16.85
N ILE A 131 -7.21 13.97 16.22
CA ILE A 131 -8.00 14.28 15.03
C ILE A 131 -9.41 13.76 15.19
N GLN A 132 -10.39 14.60 14.89
CA GLN A 132 -11.79 14.22 14.80
C GLN A 132 -12.22 14.14 13.33
N PHE A 133 -12.74 12.99 12.92
CA PHE A 133 -13.13 12.73 11.54
C PHE A 133 -14.63 12.99 11.31
N ASP A 134 -14.94 13.76 10.28
CA ASP A 134 -16.31 13.91 9.78
C ASP A 134 -16.48 13.07 8.51
N LYS A 135 -16.89 11.81 8.71
CA LYS A 135 -17.06 10.83 7.63
C LYS A 135 -18.23 11.13 6.70
N LYS A 136 -19.17 12.00 7.09
CA LYS A 136 -20.31 12.37 6.25
C LYS A 136 -19.91 13.37 5.17
N ASN A 137 -18.85 14.14 5.43
CA ASN A 137 -18.38 15.21 4.58
C ASN A 137 -17.19 14.73 3.74
N VAL A 138 -17.47 13.75 2.87
CA VAL A 138 -16.54 13.25 1.85
C VAL A 138 -16.52 14.25 0.72
N TRP A 139 -15.32 14.61 0.29
CA TRP A 139 -15.09 15.56 -0.79
C TRP A 139 -15.83 15.17 -2.08
N SER A 140 -16.84 15.94 -2.46
CA SER A 140 -17.48 15.87 -3.77
C SER A 140 -16.71 16.76 -4.77
N ASN A 141 -15.97 16.09 -5.67
CA ASN A 141 -15.39 16.53 -6.94
C ASN A 141 -14.89 17.99 -7.12
N ILE A 142 -13.62 18.07 -7.50
CA ILE A 142 -12.82 19.26 -7.88
C ILE A 142 -13.34 20.01 -9.13
N SER A 143 -14.52 19.70 -9.67
CA SER A 143 -14.97 20.25 -10.96
C SER A 143 -15.82 21.53 -10.88
N SER A 144 -15.67 22.39 -9.86
CA SER A 144 -16.48 23.63 -9.77
C SER A 144 -15.73 24.91 -9.36
N GLN A 145 -14.38 24.91 -9.34
CA GLN A 145 -13.61 26.13 -9.03
C GLN A 145 -12.43 26.43 -9.97
N ILE A 146 -12.40 25.85 -11.18
CA ILE A 146 -11.44 26.29 -12.22
C ILE A 146 -12.05 27.35 -13.16
N ASP A 147 -13.38 27.51 -13.22
CA ASP A 147 -14.01 28.47 -14.13
C ASP A 147 -14.63 29.66 -13.39
N LYS A 148 -13.80 30.56 -12.84
CA LYS A 148 -14.13 31.98 -12.62
C LYS A 148 -12.86 32.83 -12.76
N ASN A 149 -12.39 32.95 -14.00
CA ASN A 149 -11.74 34.18 -14.48
C ASN A 149 -12.83 35.15 -14.92
#